data_AF-A0A8H6HUT1-F1
#
_entry.id   AF-A0A8H6HUT1-F1
#
_cell.length_a   1.000
_cell.length_b   1.000
_cell.length_c   1.000
_cell.angle_alpha   90.00
_cell.angle_beta   90.00
_cell.angle_gamma   90.00
#
_symmetry.space_group_name_H-M   'P 1'
#
loop_
_entity.id
_entity.type
_entity.pdbx_description
1 polymer ?
#
loop_
_entity_poly.entity_id
_entity_poly.type
_entity_poly.pdbx_seq_one_letter_code
_entity_poly.pdbx_strand_id
1 'polypeptide(L)'
;MTSTTNTFEKLISGFAYSSKSNSKRKNEEDSQNTLVQTKRVKVELPREVSNKSPRHGVHDYLKPGLDVVFCGINPGEMSAALGHHFANPVNHFWACLHQGGFTPTLLRPSEDATLPERFNLGMTNLVTRSTQTAAELSKSELQSGVPDFLAKIALYKPKIVCFVGMGIADNVLEWINTRADSDGERKAKGKTKVKVPGPGLLPIKLVHSEEQAEEGKVESTLLYAVSSTSGRVVKYQKSDKIKQFQAVRALLDEINSSGSGVSLGLTPVQIVDLILP
;
A
#
# COMPACT_ATOMS: atom_id res chain seq x y z
N MET A 1 -13.76 30.72 30.31
CA MET A 1 -14.37 29.63 29.51
C MET A 1 -15.06 30.27 28.32
N THR A 2 -14.46 30.21 27.13
CA THR A 2 -15.10 30.64 25.88
C THR A 2 -14.69 29.70 24.76
N SER A 3 -15.70 28.94 24.36
CA SER A 3 -15.92 28.07 23.20
C SER A 3 -15.10 28.33 21.92
N THR A 4 -14.44 27.29 21.42
CA THR A 4 -13.81 27.20 20.09
C THR A 4 -14.48 26.09 19.26
N THR A 5 -15.72 26.32 18.82
CA THR A 5 -16.46 25.39 17.94
C THR A 5 -16.95 26.03 16.63
N ASN A 6 -16.27 27.01 16.05
CA ASN A 6 -16.85 27.74 14.90
C ASN A 6 -15.94 27.96 13.67
N THR A 7 -15.05 26.99 13.37
CA THR A 7 -14.25 27.03 12.13
C THR A 7 -14.47 25.80 11.24
N PHE A 8 -14.89 24.67 11.80
CA PHE A 8 -15.07 23.42 11.04
C PHE A 8 -16.43 23.37 10.30
N GLU A 9 -17.52 23.86 10.90
CA GLU A 9 -18.85 23.85 10.25
C GLU A 9 -18.96 24.79 9.04
N LYS A 10 -18.23 25.93 9.05
CA LYS A 10 -18.18 26.86 7.92
C LYS A 10 -17.49 26.28 6.67
N LEU A 11 -16.68 25.23 6.81
CA LEU A 11 -16.01 24.58 5.68
C LEU A 11 -16.90 23.55 4.98
N ILE A 12 -17.91 23.01 5.68
CA ILE A 12 -18.81 21.97 5.16
C ILE A 12 -20.09 22.58 4.54
N SER A 13 -20.54 23.75 4.99
CA SER A 13 -21.75 24.40 4.46
C SER A 13 -21.66 24.86 2.99
N GLY A 14 -20.47 24.79 2.38
CA GLY A 14 -20.26 25.09 0.95
C GLY A 14 -20.57 23.93 -0.01
N PHE A 15 -20.81 22.72 0.49
CA PHE A 15 -21.10 21.55 -0.32
C PHE A 15 -22.55 21.08 -0.12
N ALA A 16 -23.51 21.92 -0.54
CA ALA A 16 -24.89 21.49 -0.69
C ALA A 16 -25.02 20.56 -1.91
N TYR A 17 -25.24 19.27 -1.68
CA TYR A 17 -25.68 18.34 -2.71
C TYR A 17 -27.10 18.70 -3.15
N SER A 18 -27.25 19.38 -4.28
CA SER A 18 -28.55 19.53 -4.95
C SER A 18 -28.87 18.26 -5.74
N SER A 19 -29.75 17.41 -5.19
CA SER A 19 -30.41 16.36 -5.93
C SER A 19 -31.49 16.99 -6.84
N LYS A 20 -31.27 17.01 -8.15
CA LYS A 20 -32.35 17.18 -9.13
C LYS A 20 -32.29 16.10 -10.20
N SER A 21 -33.32 15.26 -10.17
CA SER A 21 -33.75 14.37 -11.24
C SER A 21 -34.01 15.14 -12.53
N ASN A 22 -33.56 14.65 -13.68
CA ASN A 22 -33.96 15.20 -14.97
C ASN A 22 -34.73 14.18 -15.82
N SER A 23 -36.01 14.52 -16.00
CA SER A 23 -36.90 14.04 -17.05
C SER A 23 -36.70 14.86 -18.33
N LYS A 24 -37.00 14.24 -19.48
CA LYS A 24 -36.81 14.69 -20.87
C LYS A 24 -37.54 16.00 -21.23
N ARG A 25 -36.96 16.82 -22.14
CA ARG A 25 -37.40 17.11 -23.55
C ARG A 25 -36.77 18.40 -24.14
N LYS A 26 -36.46 18.31 -25.46
CA LYS A 26 -36.30 19.28 -26.59
C LYS A 26 -36.77 20.75 -26.37
N ASN A 27 -36.26 21.83 -26.98
CA ASN A 27 -35.75 22.08 -28.36
C ASN A 27 -34.96 23.43 -28.44
N GLU A 28 -34.21 23.60 -29.54
CA GLU A 28 -33.87 24.83 -30.31
C GLU A 28 -32.84 25.89 -29.86
N GLU A 29 -31.78 25.95 -30.70
CA GLU A 29 -30.94 27.06 -31.22
C GLU A 29 -30.92 28.42 -30.50
N ASP A 30 -29.73 28.86 -30.07
CA ASP A 30 -29.05 29.96 -30.77
C ASP A 30 -27.56 30.09 -30.41
N SER A 31 -26.81 30.65 -31.34
CA SER A 31 -25.35 30.73 -31.39
C SER A 31 -24.76 31.68 -30.35
N GLN A 32 -23.78 31.21 -29.56
CA GLN A 32 -22.56 31.99 -29.25
C GLN A 32 -21.45 31.08 -28.69
N ASN A 33 -20.42 30.94 -29.53
CA ASN A 33 -19.19 30.21 -29.29
C ASN A 33 -18.36 30.91 -28.20
N THR A 34 -18.26 30.32 -27.01
CA THR A 34 -17.22 30.70 -26.02
C THR A 34 -16.58 29.44 -25.47
N LEU A 35 -15.32 29.20 -25.86
CA LEU A 35 -14.44 28.16 -25.36
C LEU A 35 -14.29 28.27 -23.83
N VAL A 36 -14.99 27.43 -23.07
CA VAL A 36 -14.70 27.26 -21.65
C VAL A 36 -13.49 26.34 -21.52
N GLN A 37 -12.30 26.94 -21.48
CA GLN A 37 -11.09 26.30 -20.98
C GLN A 37 -11.33 25.87 -19.53
N THR A 38 -11.43 24.57 -19.28
CA THR A 38 -11.41 24.02 -17.92
C THR A 38 -9.99 24.18 -17.34
N LYS A 39 -9.75 25.30 -16.68
CA LYS A 39 -8.51 25.53 -15.91
C LYS A 39 -8.44 24.49 -14.78
N ARG A 40 -7.41 23.63 -14.81
CA ARG A 40 -6.99 22.82 -13.67
C ARG A 40 -6.72 23.76 -12.49
N VAL A 41 -7.52 23.67 -11.44
CA VAL A 41 -7.23 24.34 -10.17
C VAL A 41 -6.03 23.63 -9.54
N LYS A 42 -4.88 24.30 -9.56
CA LYS A 42 -3.68 23.88 -8.83
C LYS A 42 -3.94 24.21 -7.36
N VAL A 43 -4.20 23.19 -6.55
CA VAL A 43 -4.25 23.36 -5.09
C VAL A 43 -2.83 23.70 -4.63
N GLU A 44 -2.55 24.97 -4.37
CA GLU A 44 -1.30 25.40 -3.75
C GLU A 44 -1.34 25.06 -2.25
N LEU A 45 -0.34 24.29 -1.80
CA LEU A 45 -0.08 24.09 -0.38
C LEU A 45 0.21 25.44 0.29
N PRO A 46 -0.20 25.67 1.55
CA PRO A 46 0.08 26.90 2.28
C PRO A 46 1.57 27.24 2.28
N ARG A 47 1.90 28.52 2.03
CA ARG A 47 3.26 29.05 1.78
C ARG A 47 4.22 29.03 2.99
N GLU A 48 3.91 28.32 4.07
CA GLU A 48 4.80 28.21 5.24
C GLU A 48 5.67 26.94 5.26
N VAL A 49 5.55 26.03 4.29
CA VAL A 49 6.44 24.85 4.20
C VAL A 49 7.69 25.17 3.38
N SER A 50 8.44 26.21 3.75
CA SER A 50 9.75 26.54 3.15
C SER A 50 10.88 26.65 4.16
N ASN A 51 10.88 25.76 5.16
CA ASN A 51 12.08 25.49 5.96
C ASN A 51 12.30 23.98 6.02
N LYS A 52 13.57 23.57 5.90
CA LYS A 52 14.04 22.17 5.88
C LYS A 52 13.73 21.45 7.20
N SER A 53 12.46 21.19 7.50
CA SER A 53 12.06 20.29 8.58
C SER A 53 12.51 18.87 8.23
N PRO A 54 12.85 18.03 9.22
CA PRO A 54 13.13 16.62 8.98
C PRO A 54 12.00 16.03 8.15
N ARG A 55 12.33 15.28 7.10
CA ARG A 55 11.34 14.58 6.29
C ARG A 55 10.69 13.50 7.16
N HIS A 56 9.57 13.82 7.82
CA HIS A 56 8.86 12.92 8.71
C HIS A 56 8.34 11.69 7.95
N GLY A 57 8.40 10.52 8.59
CA GLY A 57 7.78 9.30 8.10
C GLY A 57 6.26 9.27 8.37
N VAL A 58 5.61 8.19 7.97
CA VAL A 58 4.23 7.88 8.37
C VAL A 58 4.29 6.69 9.34
N HIS A 59 3.45 6.68 10.37
CA HIS A 59 3.44 5.61 11.37
C HIS A 59 3.04 4.27 10.75
N ASP A 60 3.68 3.19 11.18
CA ASP A 60 3.26 1.84 10.81
C ASP A 60 2.04 1.42 11.64
N TYR A 61 1.09 0.74 11.03
CA TYR A 61 -0.08 0.20 11.71
C TYR A 61 -0.04 -1.32 11.60
N LEU A 62 0.51 -1.96 12.63
CA LEU A 62 0.79 -3.39 12.64
C LEU A 62 0.30 -3.99 13.97
N LYS A 63 -0.30 -5.18 13.89
CA LYS A 63 -0.59 -6.05 15.04
C LYS A 63 -0.33 -7.50 14.66
N PRO A 64 -0.15 -8.41 15.63
CA PRO A 64 0.05 -9.83 15.33
C PRO A 64 -1.14 -10.42 14.56
N GLY A 65 -0.87 -11.29 13.57
CA GLY A 65 -1.89 -12.10 12.91
C GLY A 65 -2.82 -11.35 11.96
N LEU A 66 -2.39 -10.19 11.45
CA LEU A 66 -3.13 -9.43 10.43
C LEU A 66 -3.39 -10.25 9.16
N ASP A 67 -4.54 -10.06 8.52
CA ASP A 67 -4.88 -10.75 7.27
C ASP A 67 -4.00 -10.25 6.12
N VAL A 68 -3.88 -8.93 5.98
CA VAL A 68 -3.03 -8.32 4.94
C VAL A 68 -2.29 -7.11 5.50
N VAL A 69 -0.99 -7.06 5.28
CA VAL A 69 -0.18 -5.83 5.46
C VAL A 69 0.11 -5.25 4.09
N PHE A 70 -0.38 -4.03 3.84
CA PHE A 70 -0.06 -3.28 2.63
C PHE A 70 1.26 -2.53 2.81
N CYS A 71 2.27 -2.88 2.01
CA CYS A 71 3.59 -2.27 2.06
C CYS A 71 3.75 -1.28 0.90
N GLY A 72 3.84 0.02 1.23
CA GLY A 72 4.23 1.06 0.30
C GLY A 72 5.76 1.13 0.14
N ILE A 73 6.22 1.91 -0.83
CA ILE A 73 7.67 2.10 -1.05
C ILE A 73 8.25 3.02 0.02
N ASN A 74 7.70 4.23 0.11
CA ASN A 74 7.99 5.25 1.10
C ASN A 74 6.88 6.30 1.11
N PRO A 75 6.77 7.13 2.17
CA PRO A 75 5.80 8.20 2.20
C PRO A 75 6.05 9.25 1.10
N GLY A 76 5.01 9.57 0.33
CA GLY A 76 5.02 10.79 -0.49
C GLY A 76 4.91 12.04 0.39
N GLU A 77 5.31 13.22 -0.12
CA GLU A 77 5.25 14.48 0.64
C GLU A 77 3.92 14.75 1.35
N MET A 78 2.78 14.59 0.65
CA MET A 78 1.46 14.81 1.27
C MET A 78 1.16 13.79 2.37
N SER A 79 1.56 12.54 2.18
CA SER A 79 1.42 11.50 3.20
C SER A 79 2.25 11.83 4.45
N ALA A 80 3.50 12.25 4.25
CA ALA A 80 4.36 12.69 5.33
C ALA A 80 3.84 13.94 6.06
N ALA A 81 3.34 14.92 5.31
CA ALA A 81 2.80 16.16 5.87
C ALA A 81 1.51 15.95 6.67
N LEU A 82 0.65 15.02 6.23
CA LEU A 82 -0.60 14.70 6.91
C LEU A 82 -0.46 13.58 7.95
N GLY A 83 0.65 12.86 7.97
CA GLY A 83 0.84 11.70 8.85
C GLY A 83 -0.01 10.48 8.49
N HIS A 84 -0.48 10.39 7.24
CA HIS A 84 -1.41 9.34 6.80
C HIS A 84 -0.94 8.62 5.53
N HIS A 85 -1.15 7.31 5.47
CA HIS A 85 -0.76 6.50 4.31
C HIS A 85 -1.59 6.84 3.07
N PHE A 86 -0.91 6.88 1.92
CA PHE A 86 -1.51 7.12 0.60
C PHE A 86 -2.46 8.33 0.55
N ALA A 87 -2.12 9.42 1.23
CA ALA A 87 -3.02 10.55 1.47
C ALA A 87 -3.25 11.45 0.25
N ASN A 88 -2.43 11.32 -0.80
CA ASN A 88 -2.59 12.11 -2.01
C ASN A 88 -3.92 11.77 -2.73
N PRO A 89 -4.79 12.74 -3.05
CA PRO A 89 -6.08 12.49 -3.73
C PRO A 89 -5.97 11.78 -5.08
N VAL A 90 -4.83 11.89 -5.77
CA VAL A 90 -4.59 11.17 -7.04
C VAL A 90 -4.13 9.74 -6.82
N ASN A 91 -3.89 9.33 -5.58
CA ASN A 91 -3.57 7.95 -5.23
C ASN A 91 -4.86 7.13 -5.16
N HIS A 92 -4.88 5.98 -5.84
CA HIS A 92 -6.06 5.13 -5.92
C HIS A 92 -6.18 4.13 -4.77
N PHE A 93 -5.26 4.09 -3.79
CA PHE A 93 -5.20 3.06 -2.75
C PHE A 93 -6.53 2.89 -2.03
N TRP A 94 -7.08 3.95 -1.44
CA TRP A 94 -8.33 3.89 -0.68
C TRP A 94 -9.52 3.44 -1.53
N ALA A 95 -9.57 3.85 -2.80
CA ALA A 95 -10.57 3.36 -3.74
C ALA A 95 -10.37 1.88 -4.10
N CYS A 96 -9.13 1.42 -4.25
CA CYS A 96 -8.82 0.00 -4.50
C CYS A 96 -9.08 -0.86 -3.27
N LEU A 97 -8.85 -0.35 -2.06
CA LEU A 97 -9.15 -1.04 -0.80
C LEU A 97 -10.66 -1.28 -0.66
N HIS A 98 -11.47 -0.24 -0.87
CA HIS A 98 -12.92 -0.36 -0.82
C HIS A 98 -13.49 -1.22 -1.94
N GLN A 99 -13.19 -0.90 -3.21
CA GLN A 99 -13.74 -1.64 -4.36
C GLN A 99 -13.12 -3.03 -4.53
N GLY A 100 -12.00 -3.29 -3.85
CA GLY A 100 -11.37 -4.60 -3.70
C GLY A 100 -12.08 -5.50 -2.68
N GLY A 101 -13.06 -4.98 -1.93
CA GLY A 101 -13.81 -5.77 -0.95
C GLY A 101 -13.15 -5.90 0.43
N PHE A 102 -12.15 -5.07 0.74
CA PHE A 102 -11.51 -5.07 2.05
C PHE A 102 -12.25 -4.22 3.08
N THR A 103 -12.99 -3.21 2.62
CA THR A 103 -13.75 -2.30 3.49
C THR A 103 -15.16 -2.06 2.93
N PRO A 104 -16.19 -1.98 3.80
CA PRO A 104 -17.58 -1.84 3.36
C PRO A 104 -17.88 -0.46 2.75
N THR A 105 -17.06 0.54 3.08
CA THR A 105 -17.20 1.92 2.61
C THR A 105 -15.83 2.48 2.22
N LEU A 106 -15.83 3.50 1.37
CA LEU A 106 -14.60 4.26 1.08
C LEU A 106 -14.15 5.04 2.32
N LEU A 107 -13.04 4.62 2.91
CA LEU A 107 -12.41 5.31 4.04
C LEU A 107 -11.56 6.49 3.57
N ARG A 108 -11.39 7.50 4.44
CA ARG A 108 -10.43 8.58 4.24
C ARG A 108 -9.03 8.16 4.72
N PRO A 109 -7.95 8.78 4.20
CA PRO A 109 -6.60 8.55 4.68
C PRO A 109 -6.45 8.70 6.20
N SER A 110 -7.18 9.64 6.80
CA SER A 110 -7.17 9.90 8.24
C SER A 110 -7.75 8.77 9.11
N GLU A 111 -8.29 7.72 8.49
CA GLU A 111 -8.87 6.56 9.15
C GLU A 111 -7.94 5.34 9.11
N ASP A 112 -6.71 5.50 8.62
CA ASP A 112 -5.70 4.44 8.47
C ASP A 112 -5.37 3.73 9.80
N ALA A 113 -5.26 4.47 10.89
CA ALA A 113 -5.04 3.92 12.23
C ALA A 113 -6.15 2.94 12.68
N THR A 114 -7.33 2.99 12.07
CA THR A 114 -8.46 2.11 12.43
C THR A 114 -8.42 0.75 11.73
N LEU A 115 -7.58 0.61 10.70
CA LEU A 115 -7.53 -0.60 9.86
C LEU A 115 -7.19 -1.88 10.62
N PRO A 116 -6.21 -1.90 11.56
CA PRO A 116 -5.88 -3.13 12.27
C PRO A 116 -7.06 -3.66 13.08
N GLU A 117 -7.76 -2.80 13.81
CA GLU A 117 -8.84 -3.28 14.69
C GLU A 117 -10.15 -3.53 13.97
N ARG A 118 -10.52 -2.68 13.01
CA ARG A 118 -11.84 -2.79 12.35
C ARG A 118 -11.88 -3.81 11.23
N PHE A 119 -10.75 -4.04 10.57
CA PHE A 119 -10.69 -4.82 9.32
C PHE A 119 -9.57 -5.85 9.30
N ASN A 120 -8.75 -5.94 10.36
CA ASN A 120 -7.58 -6.82 10.42
C ASN A 120 -6.58 -6.58 9.28
N LEU A 121 -6.39 -5.31 8.90
CA LEU A 121 -5.47 -4.87 7.84
C LEU A 121 -4.39 -3.96 8.42
N GLY A 122 -3.15 -4.10 7.95
CA GLY A 122 -2.02 -3.28 8.37
C GLY A 122 -1.40 -2.45 7.25
N MET A 123 -0.57 -1.50 7.64
CA MET A 123 0.14 -0.61 6.73
C MET A 123 1.57 -0.38 7.19
N THR A 124 2.49 -0.39 6.24
CA THR A 124 3.90 -0.06 6.46
C THR A 124 4.54 0.46 5.16
N ASN A 125 5.79 0.92 5.23
CA ASN A 125 6.61 1.23 4.06
C ASN A 125 7.97 0.53 4.14
N LEU A 126 8.54 0.19 2.99
CA LEU A 126 9.90 -0.34 2.91
C LEU A 126 10.95 0.67 3.39
N VAL A 127 10.77 1.95 3.05
CA VAL A 127 11.67 3.05 3.44
C VAL A 127 10.89 4.13 4.19
N THR A 128 11.46 4.62 5.29
CA THR A 128 10.82 5.61 6.18
C THR A 128 10.93 7.05 5.67
N ARG A 129 12.02 7.38 4.96
CA ARG A 129 12.27 8.74 4.44
C ARG A 129 11.25 9.13 3.38
N SER A 130 10.63 10.29 3.53
CA SER A 130 9.69 10.80 2.53
C SER A 130 10.37 11.44 1.31
N THR A 131 9.73 11.31 0.14
CA THR A 131 10.20 11.88 -1.14
C THR A 131 9.03 12.44 -1.96
N GLN A 132 9.32 13.30 -2.95
CA GLN A 132 8.31 13.73 -3.92
C GLN A 132 7.95 12.59 -4.85
N THR A 133 8.97 11.84 -5.24
CA THR A 133 8.84 10.70 -6.14
C THR A 133 9.65 9.52 -5.63
N ALA A 134 9.14 8.32 -5.89
CA ALA A 134 9.85 7.07 -5.62
C ALA A 134 11.23 7.00 -6.31
N ALA A 135 11.42 7.72 -7.42
CA ALA A 135 12.69 7.74 -8.16
C ALA A 135 13.85 8.43 -7.42
N GLU A 136 13.56 9.19 -6.36
CA GLU A 136 14.59 9.78 -5.48
C GLU A 136 15.23 8.77 -4.51
N LEU A 137 14.64 7.57 -4.38
CA LEU A 137 15.23 6.53 -3.55
C LEU A 137 16.32 5.81 -4.35
N SER A 138 17.51 5.73 -3.76
CA SER A 138 18.57 4.93 -4.35
C SER A 138 18.29 3.43 -4.17
N LYS A 139 18.89 2.59 -5.02
CA LYS A 139 18.83 1.13 -4.83
C LYS A 139 19.39 0.71 -3.47
N SER A 140 20.49 1.33 -3.04
CA SER A 140 21.09 1.04 -1.73
C SER A 140 20.13 1.35 -0.58
N GLU A 141 19.38 2.44 -0.68
CA GLU A 141 18.40 2.84 0.33
C GLU A 141 17.23 1.84 0.40
N LEU A 142 16.70 1.42 -0.76
CA LEU A 142 15.68 0.39 -0.83
C LEU A 142 16.16 -0.94 -0.22
N GLN A 143 17.38 -1.36 -0.56
CA GLN A 143 17.98 -2.58 -0.03
C GLN A 143 18.22 -2.48 1.49
N SER A 144 18.62 -1.31 2.00
CA SER A 144 18.82 -1.09 3.44
C SER A 144 17.53 -1.12 4.26
N GLY A 145 16.37 -0.88 3.63
CA GLY A 145 15.07 -0.99 4.31
C GLY A 145 14.54 -2.42 4.44
N VAL A 146 15.08 -3.38 3.68
CA VAL A 146 14.60 -4.77 3.68
C VAL A 146 14.78 -5.48 5.03
N PRO A 147 15.94 -5.39 5.73
CA PRO A 147 16.11 -6.06 7.03
C PRO A 147 15.07 -5.63 8.07
N ASP A 148 14.88 -4.32 8.27
CA ASP A 148 13.89 -3.79 9.22
C ASP A 148 12.47 -4.19 8.84
N PHE A 149 12.17 -4.18 7.54
CA PHE A 149 10.90 -4.67 7.02
C PHE A 149 10.68 -6.15 7.36
N LEU A 150 11.65 -7.02 7.09
CA LEU A 150 11.55 -8.46 7.38
C LEU A 150 11.44 -8.73 8.88
N ALA A 151 12.15 -7.98 9.72
CA ALA A 151 12.03 -8.06 11.18
C ALA A 151 10.60 -7.75 11.66
N LYS A 152 9.94 -6.73 11.09
CA LYS A 152 8.52 -6.47 11.35
C LYS A 152 7.64 -7.64 10.92
N ILE A 153 7.88 -8.21 9.74
CA ILE A 153 7.07 -9.34 9.25
C ILE A 153 7.26 -10.58 10.13
N ALA A 154 8.47 -10.86 10.61
CA ALA A 154 8.76 -11.95 11.55
C ALA A 154 8.07 -11.75 12.91
N LEU A 155 8.00 -10.50 13.38
CA LEU A 155 7.36 -10.14 14.65
C LEU A 155 5.83 -10.21 14.57
N TYR A 156 5.23 -9.61 13.54
CA TYR A 156 3.77 -9.44 13.44
C TYR A 156 3.07 -10.56 12.66
N LYS A 157 3.80 -11.39 11.92
CA LYS A 157 3.31 -12.61 11.26
C LYS A 157 1.96 -12.43 10.52
N PRO A 158 1.85 -11.49 9.56
CA PRO A 158 0.62 -11.36 8.78
C PRO A 158 0.43 -12.54 7.81
N LYS A 159 -0.80 -12.88 7.44
CA LYS A 159 -1.04 -13.95 6.44
C LYS A 159 -0.50 -13.56 5.06
N ILE A 160 -0.73 -12.31 4.65
CA ILE A 160 -0.26 -11.77 3.36
C ILE A 160 0.47 -10.45 3.57
N VAL A 161 1.62 -10.29 2.92
CA VAL A 161 2.18 -8.97 2.61
C VAL A 161 1.83 -8.63 1.17
N CYS A 162 1.14 -7.51 0.97
CA CYS A 162 0.83 -6.99 -0.36
C CYS A 162 1.71 -5.76 -0.66
N PHE A 163 2.68 -5.91 -1.54
CA PHE A 163 3.52 -4.82 -2.03
C PHE A 163 2.75 -3.94 -3.01
N VAL A 164 2.52 -2.68 -2.63
CA VAL A 164 1.78 -1.68 -3.42
C VAL A 164 2.70 -1.02 -4.46
N GLY A 165 3.30 -1.86 -5.30
CA GLY A 165 4.31 -1.53 -6.29
C GLY A 165 5.31 -2.66 -6.49
N MET A 166 5.33 -3.25 -7.68
CA MET A 166 6.21 -4.39 -8.02
C MET A 166 7.71 -4.12 -7.78
N GLY A 167 8.17 -2.88 -7.95
CA GLY A 167 9.57 -2.53 -7.66
C GLY A 167 9.98 -2.72 -6.19
N ILE A 168 9.03 -2.72 -5.26
CA ILE A 168 9.27 -3.05 -3.85
C ILE A 168 9.58 -4.55 -3.75
N ALA A 169 8.74 -5.39 -4.37
CA ALA A 169 8.94 -6.83 -4.43
C ALA A 169 10.25 -7.21 -5.12
N ASP A 170 10.62 -6.52 -6.21
CA ASP A 170 11.92 -6.70 -6.88
C ASP A 170 13.09 -6.56 -5.89
N ASN A 171 13.06 -5.50 -5.06
CA ASN A 171 14.12 -5.22 -4.09
C ASN A 171 14.15 -6.24 -2.94
N VAL A 172 12.98 -6.61 -2.42
CA VAL A 172 12.89 -7.61 -1.34
C VAL A 172 13.37 -8.98 -1.82
N LEU A 173 12.92 -9.44 -2.99
CA LEU A 173 13.36 -10.72 -3.55
C LEU A 173 14.85 -10.72 -3.90
N GLU A 174 15.37 -9.62 -4.48
CA GLU A 174 16.80 -9.50 -4.74
C GLU A 174 17.61 -9.58 -3.44
N TRP A 175 17.19 -8.88 -2.39
CA TRP A 175 17.85 -8.91 -1.09
C TRP A 175 17.86 -10.31 -0.48
N ILE A 176 16.71 -10.99 -0.46
CA ILE A 176 16.57 -12.37 0.07
C ILE A 176 17.52 -13.33 -0.67
N ASN A 177 17.55 -13.26 -2.00
CA ASN A 177 18.44 -14.10 -2.80
C ASN A 177 19.93 -13.83 -2.47
N THR A 178 20.30 -12.56 -2.28
CA THR A 178 21.69 -12.22 -1.93
C THR A 178 22.08 -12.65 -0.51
N ARG A 179 21.14 -12.62 0.45
CA ARG A 179 21.40 -13.08 1.82
C ARG A 179 21.54 -14.59 1.88
N ALA A 180 20.65 -15.32 1.21
CA ALA A 180 20.74 -16.78 1.09
C ALA A 180 22.06 -17.25 0.46
N ASP A 181 22.64 -16.49 -0.47
CA ASP A 181 23.96 -16.79 -1.05
C ASP A 181 25.13 -16.52 -0.08
N SER A 182 24.94 -15.64 0.92
CA SER A 182 25.99 -15.27 1.88
C SER A 182 26.18 -16.28 3.02
N ASP A 183 25.17 -17.10 3.34
CA ASP A 183 25.17 -18.01 4.49
C ASP A 183 25.62 -19.47 4.17
N GLY A 184 25.81 -19.85 2.89
CA GLY A 184 26.49 -21.11 2.52
C GLY A 184 26.18 -21.73 1.15
N GLU A 185 27.23 -22.23 0.47
CA GLU A 185 27.24 -23.19 -0.67
C GLU A 185 26.77 -22.79 -2.08
N ARG A 186 26.30 -21.57 -2.34
CA ARG A 186 26.08 -21.12 -3.74
C ARG A 186 27.21 -20.20 -4.18
N LYS A 187 28.10 -20.70 -5.06
CA LYS A 187 29.03 -19.83 -5.79
C LYS A 187 28.23 -18.70 -6.39
N ALA A 188 28.58 -17.45 -6.06
CA ALA A 188 27.94 -16.23 -6.53
C ALA A 188 27.73 -16.27 -8.05
N LYS A 189 26.57 -16.77 -8.50
CA LYS A 189 26.12 -16.62 -9.87
C LYS A 189 25.68 -15.17 -9.94
N GLY A 190 26.41 -14.38 -10.74
CA GLY A 190 26.39 -12.91 -10.71
C GLY A 190 25.00 -12.31 -10.45
N LYS A 191 24.96 -11.26 -9.62
CA LYS A 191 23.77 -10.49 -9.18
C LYS A 191 22.65 -10.53 -10.22
N THR A 192 21.78 -11.53 -10.12
CA THR A 192 20.68 -11.67 -11.08
C THR A 192 19.61 -10.70 -10.63
N LYS A 193 19.44 -9.61 -11.38
CA LYS A 193 18.37 -8.65 -11.14
C LYS A 193 17.05 -9.40 -11.13
N VAL A 194 16.38 -9.43 -9.99
CA VAL A 194 15.04 -9.98 -9.89
C VAL A 194 14.08 -8.93 -10.45
N LYS A 195 13.15 -9.38 -11.31
CA LYS A 195 12.07 -8.54 -11.81
C LYS A 195 10.77 -9.33 -11.80
N VAL A 196 9.84 -8.89 -10.96
CA VAL A 196 8.48 -9.40 -10.90
C VAL A 196 7.81 -9.07 -12.25
N PRO A 197 7.33 -10.09 -13.00
CA PRO A 197 6.84 -9.90 -14.37
C PRO A 197 5.49 -9.16 -14.42
N GLY A 198 4.71 -9.25 -13.36
CA GLY A 198 3.40 -8.63 -13.25
C GLY A 198 2.80 -8.75 -11.84
N PRO A 199 1.64 -8.11 -11.60
CA PRO A 199 0.89 -8.28 -10.36
C PRO A 199 0.55 -9.74 -10.12
N GLY A 200 0.69 -10.21 -8.88
CA GLY A 200 0.42 -11.59 -8.52
C GLY A 200 1.12 -12.05 -7.24
N LEU A 201 0.83 -13.30 -6.89
CA LEU A 201 1.52 -14.05 -5.84
C LEU A 201 2.98 -14.28 -6.24
N LEU A 202 3.91 -14.05 -5.32
CA LEU A 202 5.34 -14.26 -5.53
C LEU A 202 5.70 -15.74 -5.29
N PRO A 203 6.78 -16.27 -5.90
CA PRO A 203 7.10 -17.70 -5.88
C PRO A 203 7.69 -18.19 -4.54
N ILE A 204 7.71 -17.35 -3.50
CA ILE A 204 8.23 -17.68 -2.17
C ILE A 204 7.19 -17.36 -1.09
N LYS A 205 7.32 -18.05 0.05
CA LYS A 205 6.63 -17.71 1.30
C LYS A 205 7.63 -17.62 2.44
N LEU A 206 7.38 -16.73 3.40
CA LEU A 206 8.22 -16.56 4.58
C LEU A 206 7.68 -17.45 5.71
N VAL A 207 8.47 -18.40 6.18
CA VAL A 207 8.10 -19.34 7.25
C VAL A 207 8.58 -18.78 8.59
N HIS A 208 7.71 -18.76 9.61
CA HIS A 208 7.98 -18.10 10.89
C HIS A 208 8.60 -19.00 11.97
N SER A 209 8.32 -20.31 11.97
CA SER A 209 8.92 -21.30 12.89
C SER A 209 8.41 -22.73 12.59
N GLU A 210 9.19 -23.75 12.97
CA GLU A 210 8.84 -25.19 12.83
C GLU A 210 8.03 -25.77 14.02
N GLU A 211 7.84 -25.01 15.10
CA GLU A 211 7.09 -25.51 16.27
C GLU A 211 5.61 -25.72 15.94
N GLN A 212 5.07 -26.82 16.50
CA GLN A 212 3.76 -27.40 16.22
C GLN A 212 2.69 -26.34 15.94
N ALA A 213 2.05 -26.48 14.78
CA ALA A 213 0.91 -25.69 14.34
C ALA A 213 -0.14 -25.61 15.46
N GLU A 214 -0.16 -24.50 16.21
CA GLU A 214 -1.28 -24.19 17.08
C GLU A 214 -2.40 -23.60 16.24
N GLU A 215 -3.62 -24.06 16.48
CA GLU A 215 -4.82 -23.63 15.79
C GLU A 215 -4.98 -22.10 15.92
N GLY A 216 -4.99 -21.40 14.77
CA GLY A 216 -5.10 -19.94 14.72
C GLY A 216 -3.77 -19.17 14.64
N LYS A 217 -2.60 -19.82 14.73
CA LYS A 217 -1.30 -19.17 14.48
C LYS A 217 -0.98 -19.10 12.98
N VAL A 218 -0.39 -17.98 12.56
CA VAL A 218 0.11 -17.81 11.18
C VAL A 218 1.48 -18.47 11.05
N GLU A 219 1.54 -19.61 10.38
CA GLU A 219 2.77 -20.39 10.16
C GLU A 219 3.69 -19.75 9.11
N SER A 220 3.10 -19.12 8.10
CA SER A 220 3.85 -18.47 7.03
C SER A 220 3.14 -17.24 6.48
N THR A 221 3.92 -16.29 5.99
CA THR A 221 3.46 -15.10 5.28
C THR A 221 3.63 -15.28 3.77
N LEU A 222 2.55 -15.14 3.03
CA LEU A 222 2.59 -15.06 1.57
C LEU A 222 3.01 -13.67 1.11
N LEU A 223 3.80 -13.60 0.05
CA LEU A 223 4.18 -12.33 -0.57
C LEU A 223 3.39 -12.13 -1.87
N TYR A 224 2.73 -11.00 -2.00
CA TYR A 224 1.94 -10.63 -3.18
C TYR A 224 2.38 -9.26 -3.67
N ALA A 225 2.41 -9.03 -4.98
CA ALA A 225 2.70 -7.72 -5.55
C ALA A 225 1.52 -7.22 -6.40
N VAL A 226 1.19 -5.94 -6.25
CA VAL A 226 0.27 -5.23 -7.14
C VAL A 226 1.00 -4.08 -7.82
N SER A 227 0.37 -3.50 -8.84
CA SER A 227 0.87 -2.26 -9.42
C SER A 227 0.77 -1.11 -8.41
N SER A 228 1.64 -0.11 -8.54
CA SER A 228 1.57 1.06 -7.66
C SER A 228 0.23 1.78 -7.82
N THR A 229 -0.38 2.13 -6.70
CA THR A 229 -1.65 2.87 -6.64
C THR A 229 -1.52 4.35 -6.99
N SER A 230 -0.30 4.86 -7.17
CA SER A 230 -0.06 6.23 -7.61
C SER A 230 -0.76 6.53 -8.94
N GLY A 231 -1.47 7.66 -9.02
CA GLY A 231 -2.05 8.16 -10.26
C GLY A 231 -1.02 8.54 -11.34
N ARG A 232 0.27 8.63 -10.99
CA ARG A 232 1.36 8.84 -11.95
C ARG A 232 1.68 7.60 -12.79
N VAL A 233 1.29 6.41 -12.33
CA VAL A 233 1.52 5.15 -13.04
C VAL A 233 0.36 4.90 -14.00
N VAL A 234 0.62 5.06 -15.30
CA VAL A 234 -0.37 4.99 -16.38
C VAL A 234 -0.48 3.62 -17.05
N LYS A 235 0.50 2.71 -16.85
CA LYS A 235 0.45 1.34 -17.40
C LYS A 235 -0.76 0.55 -16.92
N TYR A 236 -1.21 0.83 -15.69
CA TYR A 236 -2.39 0.21 -15.08
C TYR A 236 -3.39 1.30 -14.73
N GLN A 237 -4.60 1.20 -15.27
CA GLN A 237 -5.69 2.12 -14.96
C GLN A 237 -6.28 1.82 -13.57
N LYS A 238 -7.13 2.72 -13.06
CA LYS A 238 -7.80 2.52 -11.76
C LYS A 238 -8.57 1.19 -11.72
N SER A 239 -9.27 0.83 -12.79
CA SER A 239 -9.99 -0.45 -12.91
C SER A 239 -9.07 -1.66 -12.80
N ASP A 240 -7.87 -1.60 -13.38
CA ASP A 240 -6.91 -2.70 -13.31
C ASP A 240 -6.36 -2.86 -11.88
N LYS A 241 -6.09 -1.74 -11.21
CA LYS A 241 -5.65 -1.71 -9.81
C LYS A 241 -6.72 -2.28 -8.87
N ILE A 242 -8.00 -1.98 -9.12
CA ILE A 242 -9.12 -2.57 -8.37
C ILE A 242 -9.17 -4.09 -8.56
N LYS A 243 -9.08 -4.59 -9.80
CA LYS A 243 -9.04 -6.03 -10.08
C LYS A 243 -7.88 -6.74 -9.38
N GLN A 244 -6.73 -6.08 -9.28
CA GLN A 244 -5.58 -6.61 -8.54
C GLN A 244 -5.87 -6.73 -7.04
N PHE A 245 -6.53 -5.74 -6.42
CA PHE A 245 -6.94 -5.83 -5.02
C PHE A 245 -8.02 -6.91 -4.80
N GLN A 246 -8.96 -7.06 -5.75
CA GLN A 246 -9.94 -8.16 -5.72
C GLN A 246 -9.26 -9.53 -5.76
N ALA A 247 -8.17 -9.68 -6.53
CA ALA A 247 -7.39 -10.92 -6.55
C ALA A 247 -6.67 -11.19 -5.22
N VAL A 248 -6.16 -10.16 -4.54
CA VAL A 248 -5.61 -10.31 -3.18
C VAL A 248 -6.71 -10.74 -2.20
N ARG A 249 -7.90 -10.15 -2.31
CA ARG A 249 -9.05 -10.52 -1.48
C ARG A 249 -9.48 -11.97 -1.70
N ALA A 250 -9.56 -12.41 -2.96
CA ALA A 250 -9.90 -13.79 -3.31
C ALA A 250 -8.88 -14.79 -2.73
N LEU A 251 -7.58 -14.48 -2.81
CA LEU A 251 -6.53 -15.29 -2.17
C LEU A 251 -6.71 -15.36 -0.65
N LEU A 252 -7.02 -14.23 0.01
CA LEU A 252 -7.29 -14.23 1.44
C LEU A 252 -8.50 -15.10 1.81
N ASP A 253 -9.57 -15.03 1.03
CA ASP A 253 -10.77 -15.84 1.25
C ASP A 253 -10.47 -17.34 1.06
N GLU A 254 -9.61 -17.70 0.11
CA GLU A 254 -9.12 -19.07 -0.09
C GLU A 254 -8.31 -19.58 1.12
N ILE A 255 -7.39 -18.77 1.64
CA ILE A 255 -6.59 -19.10 2.85
C ILE A 255 -7.52 -19.31 4.05
N ASN A 256 -8.50 -18.43 4.23
CA ASN A 256 -9.43 -18.52 5.35
C ASN A 256 -10.39 -19.71 5.24
N SER A 257 -10.75 -20.12 4.02
CA SER A 257 -11.68 -21.23 3.78
C SER A 257 -11.01 -22.61 3.84
N SER A 258 -9.73 -22.70 3.49
CA SER A 258 -9.01 -23.97 3.35
C SER A 258 -8.30 -24.44 4.62
N GLY A 259 -8.30 -23.63 5.70
CA GLY A 259 -7.40 -23.83 6.84
C GLY A 259 -5.92 -23.71 6.43
N SER A 260 -4.98 -24.04 7.32
CA SER A 260 -3.53 -23.99 7.10
C SER A 260 -2.99 -24.86 5.93
N GLY A 261 -3.86 -25.50 5.14
CA GLY A 261 -3.54 -26.50 4.13
C GLY A 261 -3.43 -26.04 2.66
N VAL A 262 -3.43 -24.74 2.34
CA VAL A 262 -3.28 -24.32 0.92
C VAL A 262 -1.85 -24.58 0.42
N SER A 263 -1.67 -25.69 -0.32
CA SER A 263 -0.41 -26.01 -0.99
C SER A 263 -0.27 -25.23 -2.29
N LEU A 264 0.23 -23.99 -2.20
CA LEU A 264 0.44 -23.09 -3.34
C LEU A 264 1.73 -23.35 -4.15
N GLY A 265 2.48 -24.41 -3.83
CA GLY A 265 3.74 -24.74 -4.53
C GLY A 265 4.84 -23.68 -4.38
N LEU A 266 4.74 -22.81 -3.36
CA LEU A 266 5.69 -21.73 -3.12
C LEU A 266 6.95 -22.25 -2.42
N THR A 267 8.10 -21.71 -2.79
CA THR A 267 9.37 -22.04 -2.13
C THR A 267 9.38 -21.46 -0.72
N PRO A 268 9.53 -22.28 0.34
CA PRO A 268 9.63 -21.77 1.70
C PRO A 268 11.00 -21.10 1.91
N VAL A 269 10.99 -19.95 2.59
CA VAL A 269 12.20 -19.27 3.07
C VAL A 269 12.02 -19.04 4.57
N GLN A 270 12.93 -19.55 5.38
CA GLN A 270 12.89 -19.36 6.83
C GLN A 270 13.20 -17.89 7.14
N ILE A 271 12.23 -17.17 7.71
CA ILE A 271 12.40 -15.73 7.95
C ILE A 271 13.44 -15.45 9.02
N VAL A 272 13.64 -16.39 9.94
CA VAL A 272 14.65 -16.31 11.00
C VAL A 272 16.07 -16.25 10.44
N ASP A 273 16.35 -17.00 9.37
CA ASP A 273 17.66 -16.99 8.69
C ASP A 273 17.94 -15.64 8.02
N LEU A 274 16.90 -14.85 7.74
CA LEU A 274 17.04 -13.55 7.08
C LEU A 274 17.29 -12.40 8.06
N ILE A 275 16.84 -12.53 9.32
CA ILE A 275 16.87 -11.42 10.29
C ILE A 275 17.98 -11.58 11.33
N LEU A 276 18.57 -12.77 11.45
CA LEU A 276 19.72 -13.01 12.32
C LEU A 276 21.02 -12.54 11.62
N PRO A 277 21.96 -11.94 12.38
CA PRO A 277 23.22 -11.43 11.86
C PRO A 277 24.13 -12.55 11.33
#